data_AF-A7T861-F1
#
_entry.id   AF-A7T861-F1
#
_cell.length_a   1.000
_cell.length_b   1.000
_cell.length_c   1.000
_cell.angle_alpha   90.00
_cell.angle_beta   90.00
_cell.angle_gamma   90.00
#
_symmetry.space_group_name_H-M   'P 1'
#
loop_
_entity.id
_entity.type
_entity.pdbx_description
1 polymer ?
#
loop_
_entity_poly.entity_id
_entity_poly.type
_entity_poly.pdbx_seq_one_letter_code
_entity_poly.pdbx_strand_id
1 'polypeptide(L)'
;MQLNKQIERNFVKLYPEMSLGTLLKEAVAKSSRNIFPVVDNQQQFLGVVMLDDIRPMMFDQTMYDKVYVSDVMKLAPEIITETDTAEQVMQKFKESVMIEAKEVTSEKAVLIGVITQHQDENQLEEYLDELEFLTLTAGGKAVKRFTQKLEKPHPKTFIGAGKLEDVRSYIETHDIGTAIFDDELSPAQLRNIEKALDCKILDRTNLILDIFAQRAQTSSAKTQVELAQCQYFLPRLTKLWTHLDKQKGGIGMRGPGETEIETDRRIIRDKIALLKKKLATIDKQMAVQRKNRGKM
;
A
#
# COMPACT_ATOMS: atom_id res chain seq x y z
N MET A 1 23.80 9.57 25.97
CA MET A 1 23.45 8.15 25.74
C MET A 1 24.48 7.59 24.77
N GLN A 2 25.36 6.68 25.20
CA GLN A 2 26.45 6.18 24.35
C GLN A 2 25.89 5.26 23.26
N LEU A 3 25.87 5.73 22.00
CA LEU A 3 25.39 4.97 20.82
C LEU A 3 26.04 3.57 20.72
N ASN A 4 27.29 3.44 21.17
CA ASN A 4 28.04 2.17 21.17
C ASN A 4 27.46 1.06 22.05
N LYS A 5 26.55 1.36 22.99
CA LYS A 5 25.82 0.35 23.78
C LYS A 5 24.51 -0.10 23.13
N GLN A 6 24.05 0.57 22.07
CA GLN A 6 22.82 0.21 21.35
C GLN A 6 23.06 -0.56 20.05
N ILE A 7 24.32 -0.68 19.62
CA ILE A 7 24.68 -1.50 18.46
C ILE A 7 24.83 -2.95 18.95
N GLU A 8 23.76 -3.74 18.82
CA GLU A 8 23.83 -5.18 19.01
C GLU A 8 24.84 -5.78 18.01
N ARG A 9 25.83 -6.54 18.48
CA ARG A 9 26.90 -7.08 17.62
C ARG A 9 26.70 -8.54 17.21
N ASN A 10 25.67 -9.21 17.74
CA ASN A 10 25.42 -10.64 17.52
C ASN A 10 24.36 -10.85 16.42
N PHE A 11 24.66 -10.46 15.19
CA PHE A 11 23.85 -10.86 14.04
C PHE A 11 24.32 -12.25 13.56
N VAL A 12 23.38 -13.16 13.31
CA VAL A 12 23.67 -14.36 12.53
C VAL A 12 23.91 -13.90 11.09
N LYS A 13 25.15 -14.05 10.63
CA LYS A 13 25.58 -13.65 9.28
C LYS A 13 25.29 -14.79 8.31
N LEU A 14 24.76 -14.44 7.16
CA LEU A 14 24.56 -15.37 6.05
C LEU A 14 25.67 -15.18 5.01
N TYR A 15 25.91 -16.24 4.24
CA TYR A 15 26.83 -16.20 3.11
C TYR A 15 26.09 -16.57 1.82
N PRO A 16 26.41 -15.95 0.66
CA PRO A 16 25.68 -16.14 -0.60
C PRO A 16 25.53 -17.60 -1.04
N GLU A 17 26.52 -18.43 -0.76
CA GLU A 17 26.57 -19.86 -1.12
C GLU A 17 25.73 -20.77 -0.21
N MET A 18 25.15 -20.26 0.87
CA MET A 18 24.28 -21.05 1.74
C MET A 18 22.98 -21.42 1.01
N SER A 19 22.57 -22.69 1.09
CA SER A 19 21.26 -23.10 0.57
C SER A 19 20.12 -22.61 1.45
N LEU A 20 18.91 -22.50 0.90
CA LEU A 20 17.70 -22.15 1.62
C LEU A 20 17.47 -23.10 2.81
N GLY A 21 17.68 -24.41 2.63
CA GLY A 21 17.60 -25.37 3.74
C GLY A 21 18.58 -25.07 4.88
N THR A 22 19.80 -24.66 4.54
CA THR A 22 20.85 -24.28 5.51
C THR A 22 20.49 -22.98 6.22
N LEU A 23 20.03 -21.97 5.48
CA LEU A 23 19.53 -20.71 6.03
C LEU A 23 18.40 -20.94 7.05
N LEU A 24 17.45 -21.81 6.72
CA LEU A 24 16.31 -22.10 7.58
C LEU A 24 16.74 -22.76 8.89
N LYS A 25 17.68 -23.71 8.82
CA LYS A 25 18.19 -24.45 9.97
C LYS A 25 19.15 -23.63 10.84
N GLU A 26 19.97 -22.78 10.24
CA GLU A 26 21.07 -22.11 10.93
C GLU A 26 20.75 -20.68 11.35
N ALA A 27 19.91 -19.96 10.60
CA ALA A 27 19.54 -18.58 10.90
C ALA A 27 18.10 -18.46 11.41
N VAL A 28 17.12 -18.94 10.64
CA VAL A 28 15.70 -18.74 10.98
C VAL A 28 15.27 -19.56 12.20
N ALA A 29 15.67 -20.82 12.30
CA ALA A 29 15.33 -21.66 13.45
C ALA A 29 16.02 -21.23 14.76
N LYS A 30 17.14 -20.50 14.66
CA LYS A 30 17.96 -20.09 15.82
C LYS A 30 17.76 -18.62 16.20
N SER A 31 16.92 -17.87 15.47
CA SER A 31 16.73 -16.44 15.67
C SER A 31 15.26 -16.04 15.48
N SER A 32 14.71 -15.28 16.41
CA SER A 32 13.37 -14.69 16.29
C SER A 32 13.36 -13.40 15.43
N ARG A 33 14.34 -13.25 14.53
CA ARG A 33 14.56 -12.04 13.73
C ARG A 33 13.98 -12.21 12.33
N ASN A 34 13.58 -11.09 11.74
CA ASN A 34 13.00 -11.04 10.40
C ASN A 34 13.98 -10.52 9.34
N ILE A 35 15.21 -10.15 9.71
CA ILE A 35 16.22 -9.57 8.83
C ILE A 35 17.57 -10.23 9.13
N PHE A 36 18.24 -10.68 8.08
CA PHE A 36 19.53 -11.37 8.18
C PHE A 36 20.56 -10.72 7.26
N PRO A 37 21.67 -10.20 7.78
CA PRO A 37 22.72 -9.61 6.95
C PRO A 37 23.49 -10.69 6.19
N VAL A 38 23.76 -10.44 4.91
CA VAL A 38 24.60 -11.28 4.05
C VAL A 38 25.98 -10.64 3.93
N VAL A 39 27.03 -11.43 4.13
CA VAL A 39 28.42 -10.98 4.02
C VAL A 39 29.22 -11.89 3.09
N ASP A 40 30.30 -11.36 2.53
CA ASP A 40 31.27 -12.17 1.80
C ASP A 40 32.29 -12.85 2.73
N ASN A 41 33.20 -13.62 2.13
CA ASN A 41 34.30 -14.28 2.83
C ASN A 41 35.29 -13.30 3.50
N GLN A 42 35.30 -12.04 3.10
CA GLN A 42 36.11 -10.97 3.69
C GLN A 42 35.35 -10.18 4.78
N GLN A 43 34.16 -10.64 5.19
CA GLN A 43 33.27 -9.97 6.14
C GLN A 43 32.72 -8.61 5.65
N GLN A 44 32.76 -8.34 4.35
CA GLN A 44 32.12 -7.18 3.76
C GLN A 44 30.61 -7.42 3.64
N PHE A 45 29.82 -6.40 3.95
CA PHE A 45 28.36 -6.48 3.85
C PHE A 45 27.92 -6.42 2.39
N LEU A 46 27.22 -7.46 1.95
CA LEU A 46 26.71 -7.59 0.58
C LEU A 46 25.24 -7.20 0.46
N GLY A 47 24.46 -7.37 1.52
CA GLY A 47 23.01 -7.15 1.47
C GLY A 47 22.24 -7.76 2.63
N VAL A 48 20.92 -7.88 2.48
CA VAL A 48 20.03 -8.47 3.49
C VAL A 48 19.09 -9.51 2.89
N VAL A 49 18.75 -10.53 3.67
CA VAL A 49 17.63 -11.42 3.41
C VAL A 49 16.54 -11.11 4.43
N MET A 50 15.32 -10.82 3.97
CA MET A 50 14.16 -10.65 4.84
C MET A 50 13.40 -11.97 4.96
N LEU A 51 12.88 -12.29 6.15
CA LEU A 51 12.09 -13.49 6.37
C LEU A 51 10.81 -13.50 5.50
N ASP A 52 10.23 -12.33 5.23
CA ASP A 52 9.05 -12.19 4.37
C ASP A 52 9.34 -12.59 2.92
N ASP A 53 10.56 -12.32 2.41
CA ASP A 53 10.96 -12.62 1.03
C ASP A 53 11.10 -14.13 0.80
N ILE A 54 11.55 -14.87 1.83
CA ILE A 54 11.73 -16.33 1.76
C ILE A 54 10.51 -17.11 2.22
N ARG A 55 9.56 -16.51 2.97
CA ARG A 55 8.38 -17.17 3.55
C ARG A 55 7.58 -18.02 2.56
N PRO A 56 7.32 -17.57 1.31
CA PRO A 56 6.63 -18.40 0.32
C PRO A 56 7.38 -19.69 -0.04
N MET A 57 8.71 -19.67 0.03
CA MET A 57 9.60 -20.78 -0.34
C MET A 57 9.91 -21.72 0.84
N MET A 58 9.71 -21.27 2.09
CA MET A 58 10.03 -22.07 3.30
C MET A 58 9.18 -23.34 3.41
N PHE A 59 7.98 -23.34 2.83
CA PHE A 59 7.03 -24.44 2.94
C PHE A 59 7.16 -25.47 1.80
N ASP A 60 8.00 -25.20 0.81
CA ASP A 60 8.29 -26.12 -0.29
C ASP A 60 9.68 -26.78 -0.10
N GLN A 61 9.68 -28.02 0.37
CA GLN A 61 10.91 -28.79 0.60
C GLN A 61 11.72 -29.03 -0.68
N THR A 62 11.10 -28.96 -1.86
CA THR A 62 11.81 -29.17 -3.13
C THR A 62 12.74 -28.02 -3.49
N MET A 63 12.58 -26.86 -2.83
CA MET A 63 13.37 -25.64 -3.03
C MET A 63 14.61 -25.59 -2.12
N TYR A 64 14.70 -26.44 -1.10
CA TYR A 64 15.71 -26.32 -0.04
C TYR A 64 17.15 -26.48 -0.55
N ASP A 65 17.34 -27.31 -1.57
CA ASP A 65 18.63 -27.58 -2.20
C ASP A 65 18.81 -26.85 -3.55
N LYS A 66 17.80 -26.08 -3.99
CA LYS A 66 17.77 -25.42 -5.31
C LYS A 66 17.85 -23.91 -5.25
N VAL A 67 17.53 -23.32 -4.10
CA VAL A 67 17.54 -21.87 -3.87
C VAL A 67 18.67 -21.54 -2.92
N TYR A 68 19.51 -20.57 -3.27
CA TYR A 68 20.64 -20.11 -2.47
C TYR A 68 20.39 -18.70 -1.91
N VAL A 69 21.15 -18.31 -0.89
CA VAL A 69 21.09 -16.96 -0.30
C VAL A 69 21.33 -15.89 -1.36
N SER A 70 22.22 -16.13 -2.32
CA SER A 70 22.43 -15.24 -3.47
C SER A 70 21.16 -14.94 -4.27
N ASP A 71 20.21 -15.87 -4.33
CA ASP A 71 19.01 -15.78 -5.16
C ASP A 71 17.89 -14.98 -4.48
N VAL A 72 17.93 -14.91 -3.15
CA VAL A 72 16.90 -14.29 -2.30
C VAL A 72 17.38 -13.05 -1.54
N MET A 73 18.69 -12.76 -1.57
CA MET A 73 19.24 -11.56 -0.96
C MET A 73 18.91 -10.30 -1.76
N LYS A 74 18.60 -9.22 -1.05
CA LYS A 74 18.57 -7.86 -1.59
C LYS A 74 19.96 -7.26 -1.41
N LEU A 75 20.61 -6.94 -2.52
CA LEU A 75 21.91 -6.29 -2.52
C LEU A 75 21.83 -4.97 -1.77
N ALA A 76 22.87 -4.66 -1.00
CA ALA A 76 23.00 -3.35 -0.39
C ALA A 76 23.07 -2.29 -1.49
N PRO A 77 22.38 -1.14 -1.34
CA PRO A 77 22.62 -0.01 -2.24
C PRO A 77 24.11 0.33 -2.18
N GLU A 78 24.73 0.53 -3.35
CA GLU A 78 26.17 0.76 -3.43
C GLU A 78 26.60 1.92 -2.54
N ILE A 79 27.61 1.67 -1.70
CA ILE A 79 28.12 2.66 -0.77
C ILE A 79 28.85 3.73 -1.59
N ILE A 80 28.34 4.95 -1.53
CA ILE A 80 29.05 6.13 -2.02
C ILE A 80 30.17 6.44 -1.02
N THR A 81 31.40 6.45 -1.50
CA THR A 81 32.62 6.72 -0.77
C THR A 81 33.15 8.11 -1.11
N GLU A 82 33.94 8.72 -0.22
CA GLU A 82 34.52 10.05 -0.43
C GLU A 82 35.49 10.14 -1.63
N THR A 83 35.88 8.99 -2.20
CA THR A 83 36.75 8.86 -3.37
C THR A 83 35.99 8.71 -4.69
N ASP A 84 34.65 8.61 -4.66
CA ASP A 84 33.85 8.44 -5.87
C ASP A 84 33.79 9.74 -6.68
N THR A 85 34.13 9.64 -7.97
CA THR A 85 33.92 10.73 -8.92
C THR A 85 32.43 10.92 -9.23
N ALA A 86 32.04 12.12 -9.68
CA ALA A 86 30.65 12.41 -10.01
C ALA A 86 30.05 11.42 -11.03
N GLU A 87 30.83 10.95 -12.01
CA GLU A 87 30.39 9.93 -12.97
C GLU A 87 30.16 8.57 -12.31
N GLN A 88 31.05 8.16 -11.40
CA GLN A 88 30.88 6.93 -10.63
C GLN A 88 29.67 7.03 -9.70
N VAL A 89 29.44 8.17 -9.03
CA VAL A 89 28.24 8.39 -8.22
C VAL A 89 26.97 8.29 -9.06
N MET A 90 26.97 8.88 -10.26
CA MET A 90 25.81 8.84 -11.17
C MET A 90 25.57 7.44 -11.75
N GLN A 91 26.63 6.66 -11.98
CA GLN A 91 26.53 5.27 -12.43
C GLN A 91 26.01 4.37 -11.30
N LYS A 92 26.55 4.50 -10.09
CA LYS A 92 26.08 3.80 -8.89
C LYS A 92 24.61 4.11 -8.58
N PHE A 93 24.21 5.38 -8.76
CA PHE A 93 22.81 5.80 -8.64
C PHE A 93 21.93 5.12 -9.69
N LYS A 94 22.34 5.11 -10.98
CA LYS A 94 21.60 4.41 -12.04
C LYS A 94 21.46 2.91 -11.76
N GLU A 95 22.51 2.26 -11.30
CA GLU A 95 22.52 0.82 -11.02
C GLU A 95 21.67 0.48 -9.78
N SER A 96 21.68 1.32 -8.74
CA SER A 96 20.78 1.17 -7.58
C SER A 96 19.30 1.34 -7.94
N VAL A 97 18.99 2.28 -8.86
CA VAL A 97 17.63 2.50 -9.37
C VAL A 97 17.18 1.34 -10.26
N MET A 98 18.10 0.72 -11.01
CA MET A 98 17.81 -0.45 -11.85
C MET A 98 17.57 -1.73 -11.03
N ILE A 99 18.14 -1.85 -9.83
CA ILE A 99 17.89 -2.98 -8.91
C ILE A 99 16.56 -2.81 -8.14
N GLU A 100 16.15 -1.57 -7.83
CA GLU A 100 14.78 -1.29 -7.34
C GLU A 100 13.71 -1.42 -8.43
N ALA A 101 14.10 -1.36 -9.71
CA ALA A 101 13.22 -1.61 -10.85
C ALA A 101 12.95 -3.12 -11.11
N LYS A 102 13.28 -4.02 -10.17
CA LYS A 102 12.75 -5.38 -10.17
C LYS A 102 11.31 -5.36 -9.65
N GLU A 103 10.38 -5.10 -10.57
CA GLU A 103 8.93 -5.32 -10.45
C GLU A 103 8.25 -4.79 -9.17
N VAL A 104 8.29 -3.48 -8.94
CA VAL A 104 7.05 -2.85 -8.50
C VAL A 104 6.19 -2.78 -9.75
N THR A 105 5.35 -3.80 -9.98
CA THR A 105 4.28 -3.69 -10.98
C THR A 105 3.40 -2.53 -10.55
N SER A 106 3.71 -1.32 -11.01
CA SER A 106 2.88 -0.14 -10.76
C SER A 106 1.48 -0.48 -11.23
N GLU A 107 0.52 -0.49 -10.31
CA GLU A 107 -0.85 -0.90 -10.61
C GLU A 107 -1.36 -0.02 -11.76
N LYS A 108 -1.64 -0.64 -12.92
CA LYS A 108 -2.14 0.11 -14.08
C LYS A 108 -3.54 0.60 -13.74
N ALA A 109 -3.79 1.87 -14.00
CA ALA A 109 -5.06 2.51 -13.70
C ALA A 109 -5.60 3.28 -14.91
N VAL A 110 -6.92 3.24 -15.08
CA VAL A 110 -7.64 4.19 -15.93
C VAL A 110 -8.19 5.34 -15.10
N LEU A 111 -8.14 6.55 -15.63
CA LEU A 111 -8.70 7.74 -15.00
C LEU A 111 -10.02 8.09 -15.68
N ILE A 112 -11.05 8.39 -14.89
CA ILE A 112 -12.41 8.63 -15.39
C ILE A 112 -12.92 9.95 -14.82
N GLY A 113 -13.31 10.86 -15.72
CA GLY A 113 -13.84 12.18 -15.39
C GLY A 113 -15.11 12.51 -16.17
N VAL A 114 -15.91 13.45 -15.65
CA VAL A 114 -17.14 13.92 -16.29
C VAL A 114 -17.07 15.43 -16.47
N ILE A 115 -17.38 15.91 -17.68
CA ILE A 115 -17.54 17.34 -17.95
C ILE A 115 -18.99 17.70 -17.64
N THR A 116 -19.20 18.68 -16.76
CA THR A 116 -20.54 19.11 -16.32
C THR A 116 -20.84 20.55 -16.73
N GLN A 117 -22.04 21.05 -16.44
CA GLN A 117 -22.36 22.47 -16.69
C GLN A 117 -21.52 23.45 -15.86
N HIS A 118 -20.94 22.98 -14.74
CA HIS A 118 -20.15 23.80 -13.82
C HIS A 118 -18.64 23.55 -13.94
N GLN A 119 -18.25 22.57 -14.75
CA GLN A 119 -16.87 22.16 -14.95
C GLN A 119 -16.64 21.99 -16.44
N ASP A 120 -15.97 22.97 -17.03
CA ASP A 120 -15.61 22.95 -18.44
C ASP A 120 -14.49 21.94 -18.73
N GLU A 121 -14.17 21.76 -20.01
CA GLU A 121 -13.20 20.79 -20.47
C GLU A 121 -11.77 21.08 -19.98
N ASN A 122 -11.40 22.37 -19.91
CA ASN A 122 -10.08 22.79 -19.43
C ASN A 122 -9.91 22.49 -17.93
N GLN A 123 -10.93 22.80 -17.13
CA GLN A 123 -10.93 22.47 -15.70
C GLN A 123 -10.86 20.96 -15.46
N LEU A 124 -11.55 20.16 -16.27
CA LEU A 124 -11.45 18.70 -16.16
C LEU A 124 -10.04 18.21 -16.53
N GLU A 125 -9.40 18.80 -17.53
CA GLU A 125 -8.04 18.42 -17.90
C GLU A 125 -7.05 18.67 -16.76
N GLU A 126 -7.12 19.84 -16.12
CA GLU A 126 -6.33 20.16 -14.92
C GLU A 126 -6.58 19.18 -13.77
N TYR A 127 -7.83 18.79 -13.55
CA TYR A 127 -8.19 17.82 -12.50
C TYR A 127 -7.69 16.41 -12.82
N LEU A 128 -7.69 16.00 -14.09
CA LEU A 128 -7.15 14.71 -14.50
C LEU A 128 -5.62 14.69 -14.48
N ASP A 129 -4.96 15.82 -14.74
CA ASP A 129 -3.52 15.98 -14.53
C ASP A 129 -3.16 15.83 -13.05
N GLU A 130 -3.93 16.47 -12.17
CA GLU A 130 -3.78 16.30 -10.72
C GLU A 130 -4.04 14.83 -10.31
N LEU A 131 -5.11 14.22 -10.81
CA LEU A 131 -5.46 12.84 -10.48
C LEU A 131 -4.39 11.85 -10.94
N GLU A 132 -3.77 12.09 -12.10
CA GLU A 132 -2.62 11.32 -12.57
C GLU A 132 -1.43 11.46 -11.62
N PHE A 133 -1.13 12.68 -11.17
CA PHE A 133 -0.07 12.92 -10.19
C PHE A 133 -0.35 12.24 -8.84
N LEU A 134 -1.60 12.25 -8.36
CA LEU A 134 -2.02 11.53 -7.16
C LEU A 134 -1.87 10.02 -7.34
N THR A 135 -2.26 9.50 -8.51
CA THR A 135 -2.12 8.07 -8.85
C THR A 135 -0.66 7.64 -8.83
N LEU A 136 0.23 8.43 -9.43
CA LEU A 136 1.66 8.21 -9.39
C LEU A 136 2.20 8.24 -7.97
N THR A 137 1.75 9.21 -7.17
CA THR A 137 2.15 9.36 -5.77
C THR A 137 1.75 8.15 -4.91
N ALA A 138 0.62 7.52 -5.23
CA ALA A 138 0.14 6.32 -4.53
C ALA A 138 0.85 5.02 -4.98
N GLY A 139 1.68 5.08 -6.03
CA GLY A 139 2.40 3.94 -6.61
C GLY A 139 1.71 3.29 -7.82
N GLY A 140 0.64 3.91 -8.35
CA GLY A 140 -0.04 3.47 -9.56
C GLY A 140 0.51 4.13 -10.83
N LYS A 141 0.11 3.63 -12.00
CA LYS A 141 0.43 4.23 -13.29
C LYS A 141 -0.84 4.46 -14.10
N ALA A 142 -1.17 5.71 -14.37
CA ALA A 142 -2.25 6.06 -15.27
C ALA A 142 -1.89 5.65 -16.71
N VAL A 143 -2.72 4.83 -17.36
CA VAL A 143 -2.49 4.36 -18.73
C VAL A 143 -3.45 4.97 -19.75
N LYS A 144 -4.63 5.41 -19.30
CA LYS A 144 -5.64 6.03 -20.16
C LYS A 144 -6.58 6.93 -19.36
N ARG A 145 -7.00 8.02 -19.98
CA ARG A 145 -8.05 8.91 -19.48
C ARG A 145 -9.35 8.71 -20.28
N PHE A 146 -10.48 8.66 -19.58
CA PHE A 146 -11.81 8.61 -20.14
C PHE A 146 -12.62 9.80 -19.65
N THR A 147 -13.16 10.56 -20.58
CA THR A 147 -14.04 11.69 -20.26
C THR A 147 -15.40 11.49 -20.91
N GLN A 148 -16.45 11.99 -20.25
CA GLN A 148 -17.78 12.06 -20.83
C GLN A 148 -18.45 13.38 -20.48
N LYS A 149 -19.05 14.04 -21.47
CA LYS A 149 -19.87 15.23 -21.26
C LYS A 149 -21.28 14.82 -20.84
N LEU A 150 -21.71 15.29 -19.68
CA LEU A 150 -23.04 15.05 -19.11
C LEU A 150 -23.54 16.35 -18.44
N GLU A 151 -24.85 16.58 -18.37
CA GLU A 151 -25.35 17.71 -17.59
C GLU A 151 -25.02 17.56 -16.10
N LYS A 152 -25.15 16.33 -15.60
CA LYS A 152 -24.83 15.90 -14.24
C LYS A 152 -24.32 14.45 -14.25
N PRO A 153 -23.47 14.04 -13.30
CA PRO A 153 -23.02 12.65 -13.20
C PRO A 153 -24.19 11.67 -13.09
N HIS A 154 -24.07 10.52 -13.75
CA HIS A 154 -25.13 9.52 -13.77
C HIS A 154 -25.34 8.94 -12.35
N PRO A 155 -26.56 8.92 -11.82
CA PRO A 155 -26.81 8.57 -10.41
C PRO A 155 -26.46 7.12 -10.07
N LYS A 156 -26.43 6.22 -11.06
CA LYS A 156 -26.14 4.80 -10.84
C LYS A 156 -24.68 4.42 -11.06
N THR A 157 -23.95 5.10 -11.95
CA THR A 157 -22.67 4.62 -12.50
C THR A 157 -21.66 5.73 -12.74
N PHE A 158 -21.99 6.97 -12.36
CA PHE A 158 -21.21 8.20 -12.58
C PHE A 158 -21.08 8.61 -14.06
N ILE A 159 -20.73 7.67 -14.93
CA ILE A 159 -20.76 7.78 -16.40
C ILE A 159 -21.95 7.02 -16.99
N GLY A 160 -22.30 7.31 -18.25
CA GLY A 160 -23.35 6.62 -18.99
C GLY A 160 -22.97 5.19 -19.39
N ALA A 161 -23.98 4.34 -19.66
CA ALA A 161 -23.80 2.92 -19.92
C ALA A 161 -22.87 2.62 -21.11
N GLY A 162 -23.00 3.37 -22.22
CA GLY A 162 -22.11 3.18 -23.38
C GLY A 162 -20.65 3.45 -23.04
N LYS A 163 -20.38 4.53 -22.30
CA LYS A 163 -19.01 4.86 -21.88
C LYS A 163 -18.46 3.85 -20.87
N LEU A 164 -19.31 3.32 -20.00
CA LEU A 164 -18.93 2.27 -19.06
C LEU A 164 -18.49 0.99 -19.80
N GLU A 165 -19.17 0.64 -20.90
CA GLU A 165 -18.79 -0.50 -21.75
C GLU A 165 -17.48 -0.25 -22.49
N ASP A 166 -17.24 0.98 -22.98
CA ASP A 166 -15.95 1.37 -23.58
C ASP A 166 -14.80 1.19 -22.57
N VAL A 167 -15.01 1.65 -21.33
CA VAL A 167 -14.04 1.52 -20.24
C VAL A 167 -13.79 0.05 -19.92
N ARG A 168 -14.85 -0.75 -19.79
CA ARG A 168 -14.77 -2.18 -19.54
C ARG A 168 -13.95 -2.90 -20.62
N SER A 169 -14.29 -2.66 -21.88
CA SER A 169 -13.60 -3.26 -23.03
C SER A 169 -12.11 -2.92 -23.02
N TYR A 170 -11.76 -1.67 -22.68
CA TYR A 170 -10.37 -1.24 -22.58
C TYR A 170 -9.65 -1.93 -21.41
N ILE A 171 -10.29 -2.03 -20.24
CA ILE A 171 -9.77 -2.70 -19.06
C ILE A 171 -9.47 -4.18 -19.34
N GLU A 172 -10.42 -4.90 -19.93
CA GLU A 172 -10.27 -6.32 -20.28
C GLU A 172 -9.17 -6.52 -21.34
N THR A 173 -9.08 -5.64 -22.33
CA THR A 173 -8.09 -5.76 -23.42
C THR A 173 -6.65 -5.50 -22.94
N HIS A 174 -6.47 -4.59 -21.97
CA HIS A 174 -5.14 -4.13 -21.53
C HIS A 174 -4.72 -4.67 -20.16
N ASP A 175 -5.54 -5.56 -19.58
CA ASP A 175 -5.35 -6.17 -18.26
C ASP A 175 -5.08 -5.13 -17.17
N ILE A 176 -6.07 -4.25 -16.97
CA ILE A 176 -5.98 -3.12 -16.04
C ILE A 176 -6.71 -3.46 -14.74
N GLY A 177 -6.00 -3.40 -13.62
CA GLY A 177 -6.55 -3.78 -12.31
C GLY A 177 -7.38 -2.69 -11.62
N THR A 178 -7.25 -1.42 -12.02
CA THR A 178 -7.87 -0.29 -11.30
C THR A 178 -8.56 0.72 -12.22
N ALA A 179 -9.74 1.19 -11.79
CA ALA A 179 -10.39 2.37 -12.34
C ALA A 179 -10.51 3.46 -11.26
N ILE A 180 -10.00 4.65 -11.55
CA ILE A 180 -9.97 5.80 -10.64
C ILE A 180 -10.93 6.88 -11.16
N PHE A 181 -11.88 7.27 -10.32
CA PHE A 181 -12.86 8.31 -10.62
C PHE A 181 -12.44 9.64 -9.98
N ASP A 182 -12.58 10.72 -10.75
CA ASP A 182 -12.16 12.06 -10.33
C ASP A 182 -13.00 12.64 -9.18
N ASP A 183 -14.27 12.25 -9.08
CA ASP A 183 -15.17 12.68 -8.02
C ASP A 183 -15.47 11.55 -7.02
N GLU A 184 -15.89 11.93 -5.81
CA GLU A 184 -16.34 11.00 -4.79
C GLU A 184 -17.57 10.21 -5.28
N LEU A 185 -17.50 8.89 -5.16
CA LEU A 185 -18.59 8.00 -5.54
C LEU A 185 -19.51 7.73 -4.36
N SER A 186 -20.82 7.76 -4.61
CA SER A 186 -21.80 7.26 -3.65
C SER A 186 -21.65 5.74 -3.46
N PRO A 187 -22.05 5.19 -2.29
CA PRO A 187 -22.01 3.74 -2.07
C PRO A 187 -22.77 2.93 -3.12
N ALA A 188 -23.84 3.50 -3.69
CA ALA A 188 -24.60 2.85 -4.75
C ALA A 188 -23.86 2.85 -6.09
N GLN A 189 -23.21 3.97 -6.45
CA GLN A 189 -22.39 4.06 -7.65
C GLN A 189 -21.21 3.09 -7.59
N LEU A 190 -20.45 3.11 -6.50
CA LEU A 190 -19.30 2.23 -6.31
C LEU A 190 -19.68 0.76 -6.52
N ARG A 191 -20.77 0.29 -5.87
CA ARG A 191 -21.27 -1.08 -6.05
C ARG A 191 -21.68 -1.44 -7.47
N ASN A 192 -22.29 -0.50 -8.20
CA ASN A 192 -22.76 -0.77 -9.55
C ASN A 192 -21.60 -0.78 -10.55
N ILE A 193 -20.63 0.11 -10.37
CA ILE A 193 -19.43 0.21 -11.19
C ILE A 193 -18.54 -1.01 -10.97
N GLU A 194 -18.31 -1.40 -9.71
CA GLU A 194 -17.52 -2.59 -9.36
C GLU A 194 -18.10 -3.86 -10.02
N LYS A 195 -19.42 -4.01 -10.01
CA LYS A 195 -20.11 -5.11 -10.71
C LYS A 195 -20.01 -5.06 -12.23
N ALA A 196 -19.86 -3.86 -12.81
CA ALA A 196 -19.85 -3.66 -14.25
C ALA A 196 -18.45 -3.79 -14.84
N LEU A 197 -17.43 -3.33 -14.12
CA LEU A 197 -16.03 -3.30 -14.58
C LEU A 197 -15.18 -4.46 -14.06
N ASP A 198 -15.64 -5.19 -13.05
CA ASP A 198 -14.95 -6.34 -12.43
C ASP A 198 -13.47 -6.06 -12.06
N CYS A 199 -13.21 -4.84 -11.59
CA CYS A 199 -11.89 -4.39 -11.18
C CYS A 199 -11.97 -3.51 -9.93
N LYS A 200 -10.81 -3.17 -9.36
CA LYS A 200 -10.73 -2.31 -8.18
C LYS A 200 -11.17 -0.89 -8.54
N ILE A 201 -12.18 -0.38 -7.83
CA ILE A 201 -12.69 0.97 -8.03
C ILE A 201 -12.15 1.89 -6.92
N LEU A 202 -11.49 2.97 -7.32
CA LEU A 202 -11.08 4.05 -6.42
C LEU A 202 -11.78 5.35 -6.84
N ASP A 203 -12.08 6.19 -5.87
CA ASP A 203 -12.40 7.59 -6.12
C ASP A 203 -11.30 8.50 -5.57
N ARG A 204 -11.33 9.78 -5.94
CA ARG A 204 -10.36 10.78 -5.50
C ARG A 204 -10.21 10.81 -3.98
N THR A 205 -11.31 10.73 -3.22
CA THR A 205 -11.27 10.73 -1.76
C THR A 205 -10.49 9.52 -1.21
N ASN A 206 -10.76 8.32 -1.72
CA ASN A 206 -10.06 7.10 -1.30
C ASN A 206 -8.56 7.16 -1.66
N LEU A 207 -8.24 7.63 -2.87
CA LEU A 207 -6.85 7.80 -3.31
C LEU A 207 -6.07 8.76 -2.40
N ILE A 208 -6.68 9.89 -2.03
CA ILE A 208 -6.08 10.86 -1.10
C ILE A 208 -5.87 10.22 0.29
N LEU A 209 -6.84 9.46 0.79
CA LEU A 209 -6.71 8.77 2.07
C LEU A 209 -5.58 7.73 2.06
N ASP A 210 -5.39 7.01 0.96
CA ASP A 210 -4.29 6.06 0.79
C ASP A 210 -2.93 6.76 0.77
N ILE A 211 -2.80 7.88 0.05
CA ILE A 211 -1.58 8.71 0.07
C ILE A 211 -1.29 9.21 1.49
N PHE A 212 -2.31 9.67 2.22
CA PHE A 212 -2.14 10.09 3.61
C PHE A 212 -1.75 8.93 4.52
N ALA A 213 -2.26 7.72 4.28
CA ALA A 213 -1.90 6.55 5.07
C ALA A 213 -0.43 6.18 4.86
N GLN A 214 0.05 6.24 3.61
CA GLN A 214 1.46 6.04 3.26
C GLN A 214 2.38 7.10 3.89
N ARG A 215 1.93 8.36 3.95
CA ARG A 215 2.73 9.50 4.46
C ARG A 215 2.63 9.72 5.97
N ALA A 216 1.62 9.17 6.65
CA ALA A 216 1.41 9.41 8.07
C ALA A 216 2.51 8.78 8.93
N GLN A 217 3.46 9.58 9.42
CA GLN A 217 4.57 9.11 10.26
C GLN A 217 4.25 9.17 11.76
N THR A 218 3.56 10.21 12.21
CA THR A 218 3.30 10.44 13.64
C THR A 218 2.10 9.62 14.13
N SER A 219 2.09 9.26 15.42
CA SER A 219 0.95 8.54 16.03
C SER A 219 -0.37 9.32 15.89
N SER A 220 -0.31 10.65 15.96
CA SER A 220 -1.47 11.54 15.73
C SER A 220 -1.98 11.45 14.30
N ALA A 221 -1.09 11.64 13.31
CA ALA A 221 -1.47 11.58 11.89
C ALA A 221 -2.00 10.19 11.51
N LYS A 222 -1.32 9.12 11.96
CA LYS A 222 -1.77 7.73 11.72
C LYS A 222 -3.18 7.50 12.27
N THR A 223 -3.45 7.94 13.50
CA THR A 223 -4.77 7.80 14.14
C THR A 223 -5.85 8.61 13.40
N GLN A 224 -5.52 9.81 12.91
CA GLN A 224 -6.46 10.66 12.19
C GLN A 224 -6.80 10.11 10.79
N VAL A 225 -5.80 9.63 10.05
CA VAL A 225 -6.01 9.02 8.73
C VAL A 225 -6.80 7.73 8.87
N GLU A 226 -6.45 6.88 9.83
CA GLU A 226 -7.18 5.63 10.09
C GLU A 226 -8.64 5.89 10.48
N LEU A 227 -8.89 6.95 11.26
CA LEU A 227 -10.25 7.39 11.59
C LEU A 227 -11.01 7.82 10.33
N ALA A 228 -10.39 8.63 9.48
CA ALA A 228 -11.00 9.10 8.24
C ALA A 228 -11.32 7.94 7.27
N GLN A 229 -10.40 6.99 7.10
CA GLN A 229 -10.63 5.76 6.34
C GLN A 229 -11.81 4.96 6.89
N CYS A 230 -11.86 4.71 8.21
CA CYS A 230 -12.97 4.00 8.82
C CYS A 230 -14.32 4.70 8.59
N GLN A 231 -14.35 6.03 8.66
CA GLN A 231 -15.56 6.82 8.41
C GLN A 231 -15.98 6.79 6.94
N TYR A 232 -15.03 6.84 6.01
CA TYR A 232 -15.28 6.77 4.57
C TYR A 232 -15.82 5.39 4.16
N PHE A 233 -15.24 4.32 4.73
CA PHE A 233 -15.61 2.94 4.41
C PHE A 233 -16.90 2.48 5.08
N LEU A 234 -17.25 2.96 6.28
CA LEU A 234 -18.46 2.54 7.01
C LEU A 234 -19.76 2.58 6.17
N PRO A 235 -20.11 3.66 5.45
CA PRO A 235 -21.29 3.70 4.58
C PRO A 235 -21.11 2.89 3.28
N ARG A 236 -19.86 2.54 2.94
CA ARG A 236 -19.45 1.87 1.70
C ARG A 236 -19.15 0.39 1.84
N LEU A 237 -19.21 -0.18 3.05
CA LEU A 237 -19.06 -1.62 3.29
C LEU A 237 -20.06 -2.44 2.48
N THR A 238 -19.52 -3.30 1.60
CA THR A 238 -20.27 -4.24 0.77
C THR A 238 -19.95 -5.68 1.17
N LYS A 239 -20.68 -6.66 0.62
CA LYS A 239 -20.45 -8.10 0.86
C LYS A 239 -19.05 -8.58 0.45
N LEU A 240 -18.38 -7.93 -0.51
CA LEU A 240 -17.08 -8.40 -1.03
C LEU A 240 -15.91 -8.17 -0.06
N TRP A 241 -16.06 -7.33 0.96
CA TRP A 241 -15.03 -7.16 2.00
C TRP A 241 -14.83 -8.43 2.84
N THR A 242 -15.77 -9.39 2.79
CA THR A 242 -15.72 -10.67 3.53
C THR A 242 -14.57 -11.59 3.14
N HIS A 243 -13.80 -11.28 2.08
CA HIS A 243 -12.62 -12.08 1.70
C HIS A 243 -11.39 -11.84 2.58
N LEU A 244 -11.40 -10.86 3.50
CA LEU A 244 -10.24 -10.54 4.35
C LEU A 244 -10.13 -11.34 5.66
N ASP A 245 -11.07 -12.24 5.99
CA ASP A 245 -11.02 -12.97 7.28
C ASP A 245 -11.48 -14.44 7.23
N LYS A 246 -11.37 -15.10 6.06
CA LYS A 246 -11.73 -16.53 5.91
C LYS A 246 -10.83 -17.52 6.68
N GLN A 247 -9.88 -17.06 7.49
CA GLN A 247 -9.01 -17.93 8.28
C GLN A 247 -9.33 -17.97 9.78
N LYS A 248 -10.36 -17.26 10.26
CA LYS A 248 -10.86 -17.36 11.65
C LYS A 248 -12.25 -17.99 11.72
N GLY A 249 -12.40 -19.15 11.09
CA GLY A 249 -13.59 -19.99 11.20
C GLY A 249 -13.60 -20.80 12.50
N GLY A 250 -14.00 -20.17 13.61
CA GLY A 250 -14.43 -20.89 14.81
C GLY A 250 -15.91 -21.26 14.70
N ILE A 251 -16.21 -22.55 14.56
CA ILE A 251 -17.56 -23.10 14.64
C ILE A 251 -18.11 -22.77 16.04
N GLY A 252 -19.06 -21.84 16.14
CA GLY A 252 -19.86 -21.68 17.37
C GLY A 252 -20.08 -20.29 17.96
N MET A 253 -19.67 -19.18 17.33
CA MET A 253 -19.91 -17.82 17.88
C MET A 253 -21.04 -17.02 17.21
N ARG A 254 -21.80 -17.60 16.28
CA ARG A 254 -22.86 -16.90 15.55
C ARG A 254 -24.22 -17.11 16.21
N GLY A 255 -24.82 -16.03 16.69
CA GLY A 255 -26.24 -16.00 17.07
C GLY A 255 -27.15 -16.11 15.83
N PRO A 256 -28.39 -16.61 15.97
CA PRO A 256 -29.26 -17.03 14.87
C PRO A 256 -29.87 -15.91 13.98
N GLY A 257 -29.23 -14.74 13.85
CA GLY A 257 -29.81 -13.65 13.05
C GLY A 257 -28.91 -12.48 12.66
N GLU A 258 -27.62 -12.49 13.01
CA GLU A 258 -26.71 -11.38 12.64
C GLU A 258 -26.02 -11.67 11.30
N THR A 259 -26.13 -10.74 10.33
CA THR A 259 -25.44 -10.88 9.04
C THR A 259 -23.96 -10.49 9.16
N GLU A 260 -23.06 -11.10 8.37
CA GLU A 260 -21.61 -10.80 8.42
C GLU A 260 -21.32 -9.29 8.26
N ILE A 261 -22.09 -8.62 7.39
CA ILE A 261 -21.98 -7.17 7.16
C ILE A 261 -22.33 -6.36 8.41
N GLU A 262 -23.30 -6.80 9.22
CA GLU A 262 -23.67 -6.10 10.45
C GLU A 262 -22.60 -6.22 11.51
N THR A 263 -21.97 -7.40 11.63
CA THR A 263 -20.82 -7.61 12.50
C THR A 263 -19.64 -6.74 12.07
N ASP A 264 -19.31 -6.67 10.78
CA ASP A 264 -18.22 -5.82 10.27
C ASP A 264 -18.50 -4.34 10.52
N ARG A 265 -19.74 -3.90 10.28
CA ARG A 265 -20.17 -2.53 10.60
C ARG A 265 -20.05 -2.23 12.09
N ARG A 266 -20.37 -3.18 12.97
CA ARG A 266 -20.18 -3.03 14.42
C ARG A 266 -18.70 -2.87 14.76
N ILE A 267 -17.84 -3.74 14.24
CA ILE A 267 -16.38 -3.67 14.45
C ILE A 267 -15.83 -2.31 14.01
N ILE A 268 -16.22 -1.82 12.83
CA ILE A 268 -15.76 -0.52 12.32
C ILE A 268 -16.30 0.63 13.17
N ARG A 269 -17.54 0.57 13.66
CA ARG A 269 -18.07 1.57 14.60
C ARG A 269 -17.32 1.61 15.92
N ASP A 270 -17.01 0.43 16.48
CA ASP A 270 -16.24 0.32 17.72
C ASP A 270 -14.82 0.86 17.53
N LYS A 271 -14.21 0.57 16.37
CA LYS A 271 -12.91 1.12 15.97
C LYS A 271 -12.95 2.64 15.84
N ILE A 272 -13.99 3.21 15.22
CA ILE A 272 -14.20 4.67 15.15
C ILE A 272 -14.29 5.28 16.55
N ALA A 273 -15.07 4.66 17.46
CA ALA A 273 -15.21 5.15 18.83
C ALA A 273 -13.88 5.13 19.59
N LEU A 274 -13.07 4.07 19.42
CA LEU A 274 -11.75 3.94 20.00
C LEU A 274 -10.78 5.00 19.46
N LEU A 275 -10.72 5.16 18.12
CA LEU A 275 -9.84 6.12 17.46
C LEU A 275 -10.16 7.56 17.87
N LYS A 276 -11.44 7.92 17.98
CA LYS A 276 -11.87 9.22 18.50
C LYS A 276 -11.39 9.48 19.93
N LYS A 277 -11.51 8.48 20.82
CA LYS A 277 -10.99 8.59 22.20
C LYS A 277 -9.47 8.74 22.22
N LYS A 278 -8.76 7.99 21.39
CA LYS A 278 -7.30 8.05 21.26
C LYS A 278 -6.85 9.43 20.76
N LEU A 279 -7.52 9.97 19.74
CA LEU A 279 -7.24 11.30 19.21
C LEU A 279 -7.44 12.38 20.28
N ALA A 280 -8.53 12.33 21.05
CA ALA A 280 -8.77 13.27 22.15
C ALA A 280 -7.67 13.23 23.24
N THR A 281 -7.10 12.06 23.51
CA THR A 281 -5.96 11.93 24.43
C THR A 281 -4.68 12.54 23.84
N ILE A 282 -4.40 12.29 22.57
CA ILE A 282 -3.26 12.86 21.85
C ILE A 282 -3.35 14.39 21.82
N ASP A 283 -4.54 14.94 21.56
CA ASP A 283 -4.76 16.40 21.54
C ASP A 283 -4.48 17.05 22.89
N LYS A 284 -4.92 16.41 23.99
CA LYS A 284 -4.59 16.86 25.36
C LYS A 284 -3.08 16.87 25.61
N GLN A 285 -2.37 15.81 25.20
CA GLN A 285 -0.91 15.74 25.34
C GLN A 285 -0.20 16.83 24.51
N MET A 286 -0.66 17.07 23.30
CA MET A 286 -0.12 18.12 22.42
C MET A 286 -0.39 19.53 22.94
N ALA A 287 -1.53 19.78 23.56
CA ALA A 287 -1.84 21.06 24.21
C ALA A 287 -0.88 21.35 25.37
N VAL A 288 -0.58 20.33 26.21
CA VAL A 288 0.39 20.44 27.31
C VAL A 288 1.80 20.74 26.79
N GLN A 289 2.25 20.03 25.75
CA GLN A 289 3.57 20.27 25.15
C GLN A 289 3.69 21.66 24.53
N ARG A 290 2.65 22.17 23.86
CA ARG A 290 2.63 23.53 23.31
C ARG A 290 2.72 24.59 24.41
N LYS A 291 2.01 24.41 25.52
CA LYS A 291 2.06 25.33 26.68
C LYS A 291 3.45 25.40 27.33
N ASN A 292 4.21 24.30 27.29
CA ASN A 292 5.59 24.27 27.81
C ASN A 292 6.60 24.91 26.84
N ARG A 293 6.35 24.87 25.52
CA ARG A 293 7.20 25.53 24.51
C ARG A 293 7.03 27.05 24.45
N GLY A 294 5.87 27.58 24.84
CA GLY A 294 5.64 29.03 24.94
C GLY A 294 6.16 29.69 26.22
N LYS A 295 6.80 28.91 27.11
CA LYS A 295 7.38 29.38 28.38
C LYS A 295 8.92 29.31 28.40
N MET A 296 9.56 28.98 27.27
CA MET A 296 11.00 29.03 27.07
C MET A 296 11.36 30.23 26.20
#